data_AF-A0A8B3S826-F1
#
_entry.id   AF-A0A8B3S826-F1
#
_cell.length_a   1.000
_cell.length_b   1.000
_cell.length_c   1.000
_cell.angle_alpha   90.00
_cell.angle_beta   90.00
_cell.angle_gamma   90.00
#
_symmetry.space_group_name_H-M   'P 1'
#
loop_
_entity.id
_entity.type
_entity.pdbx_description
1 polymer ?
#
loop_
_entity_poly.entity_id
_entity_poly.type
_entity_poly.pdbx_seq_one_letter_code
_entity_poly.pdbx_strand_id
1 'polypeptide(L)' 'MKAGLVAVILGFALIAIGMVMSSNLQAGTTKTEFGGFVLLGPIPIAFGTSEGSMLMAIGMGVMMLITVWAITAIVRRR' A
#
# COMPACT_ATOMS: atom_id res chain seq x y z
N MET A 1 20.44 16.62 -6.44
CA MET A 1 20.82 15.20 -6.68
C MET A 1 20.98 14.38 -5.40
N LYS A 2 21.71 14.85 -4.36
CA LYS A 2 21.98 14.06 -3.13
C LYS A 2 20.74 13.75 -2.27
N ALA A 3 19.79 14.69 -2.12
CA ALA A 3 18.61 14.51 -1.27
C ALA A 3 17.65 13.41 -1.78
N GLY A 4 17.49 13.28 -3.10
CA GLY A 4 16.64 12.24 -3.69
C GLY A 4 17.19 10.83 -3.45
N LEU A 5 18.51 10.66 -3.58
CA LEU A 5 19.16 9.37 -3.31
C LEU A 5 18.97 8.95 -1.84
N VAL A 6 19.14 9.89 -0.90
CA VAL A 6 18.94 9.62 0.53
C VAL A 6 17.49 9.23 0.82
N ALA A 7 16.50 9.91 0.22
CA ALA A 7 15.09 9.58 0.40
C ALA A 7 14.73 8.18 -0.12
N VAL A 8 15.27 7.77 -1.28
CA VAL A 8 15.06 6.44 -1.84
C VAL A 8 15.69 5.36 -0.96
N ILE A 9 16.93 5.56 -0.51
CA ILE A 9 17.62 4.60 0.38
C ILE A 9 16.87 4.48 1.70
N LEU A 10 16.41 5.59 2.27
CA LEU A 10 15.67 5.60 3.53
C LEU A 10 14.31 4.89 3.40
N GLY A 11 13.58 5.14 2.31
CA GLY A 11 12.33 4.46 2.00
C GLY A 11 12.52 2.95 1.81
N PHE A 12 13.54 2.55 1.08
CA PHE A 12 13.89 1.14 0.90
C PHE A 12 14.25 0.46 2.23
N ALA A 13 15.07 1.11 3.06
CA ALA A 13 15.44 0.59 4.37
C ALA A 13 14.23 0.42 5.30
N LEU A 14 13.31 1.39 5.32
CA LEU A 14 12.06 1.30 6.09
C LEU A 14 11.20 0.10 5.67
N ILE A 15 11.02 -0.10 4.37
CA ILE A 15 10.24 -1.23 3.83
C ILE A 15 10.92 -2.55 4.17
N ALA A 16 12.25 -2.64 4.02
CA ALA A 16 13.01 -3.85 4.34
C ALA A 16 12.94 -4.23 5.83
N ILE A 17 13.10 -3.25 6.72
CA ILE A 17 12.95 -3.47 8.18
C ILE A 17 11.52 -3.91 8.50
N GLY A 18 10.51 -3.27 7.91
CA GLY A 18 9.10 -3.62 8.09
C GLY A 18 8.80 -5.08 7.69
N MET A 19 9.37 -5.55 6.57
CA MET A 19 9.22 -6.94 6.14
C MET A 19 9.86 -7.93 7.13
N VAL A 20 11.09 -7.68 7.58
CA VAL A 20 11.81 -8.57 8.53
C VAL A 20 11.13 -8.61 9.90
N MET A 21 10.60 -7.47 10.37
CA MET A 21 9.84 -7.43 11.63
C MET A 21 8.51 -8.18 11.49
N SER A 22 7.79 -7.99 10.38
CA SER A 22 6.53 -8.69 10.10
C SER A 22 6.73 -10.21 10.06
N SER A 23 7.80 -10.69 9.40
CA SER A 23 8.11 -12.12 9.34
C SER A 23 8.47 -12.72 10.71
N ASN A 24 9.18 -11.97 11.56
CA ASN A 24 9.55 -12.46 12.89
C ASN A 24 8.37 -12.49 13.88
N LEU A 25 7.40 -11.57 13.75
CA LEU A 25 6.17 -11.58 14.56
C LEU A 25 5.22 -12.74 14.20
N GLN A 26 5.34 -13.31 13.00
CA GLN A 26 4.45 -14.35 12.47
C GLN A 26 5.15 -15.70 12.34
N ALA A 27 6.03 -16.06 13.28
CA ALA A 27 6.82 -17.30 13.31
C ALA A 27 6.00 -18.62 13.49
N GLY A 28 4.79 -18.69 12.94
CA GLY A 28 3.98 -19.88 12.74
C GLY A 28 3.72 -20.11 11.25
N THR A 29 3.14 -21.25 10.90
CA THR A 29 2.81 -21.71 9.54
C THR A 29 1.74 -20.87 8.81
N THR A 30 1.70 -19.57 9.06
CA THR A 30 0.74 -18.64 8.48
C THR A 30 1.11 -18.43 7.02
N LYS A 31 0.28 -18.97 6.13
CA LYS A 31 0.38 -18.70 4.68
C LYS A 31 0.41 -17.20 4.49
N THR A 32 1.47 -16.68 3.89
CA THR A 32 1.57 -15.25 3.55
C THR A 32 0.42 -14.90 2.62
N GLU A 33 -0.55 -14.14 3.13
CA GLU A 33 -1.67 -13.67 2.35
C GLU A 33 -1.27 -12.41 1.60
N PHE A 34 -1.41 -12.43 0.28
CA PHE A 34 -1.07 -11.31 -0.59
C PHE A 34 -2.35 -10.73 -1.17
N GLY A 35 -2.53 -9.42 -1.00
CA GLY A 35 -3.64 -8.66 -1.56
C GLY A 35 -3.13 -7.38 -2.20
N GLY A 36 -3.76 -6.95 -3.27
CA GLY A 36 -3.37 -5.76 -4.02
C GLY A 36 -4.53 -5.13 -4.76
N PHE A 37 -4.29 -3.91 -5.23
CA PHE A 37 -5.27 -3.08 -5.90
C PHE A 37 -4.61 -2.45 -7.12
N VAL A 38 -5.24 -2.63 -8.29
CA VAL A 38 -4.77 -2.07 -9.56
C VAL A 38 -5.85 -1.19 -10.17
N LEU A 39 -5.44 -0.04 -10.72
CA LEU A 39 -6.31 0.85 -11.47
C LEU A 39 -6.16 0.52 -12.95
N LEU A 40 -7.19 -0.09 -13.55
CA LEU A 40 -7.29 -0.22 -15.00
C LEU A 40 -8.09 0.97 -15.53
N GLY A 41 -7.36 2.03 -15.87
CA GLY A 41 -7.97 3.33 -16.13
C GLY A 41 -8.71 3.84 -14.88
N PRO A 42 -9.93 4.39 -14.99
CA PRO A 42 -10.69 4.87 -13.84
C PRO A 42 -11.33 3.75 -13.01
N ILE A 43 -11.24 2.48 -13.44
CA ILE A 43 -11.90 1.36 -12.77
C ILE A 43 -10.93 0.67 -11.80
N PRO A 44 -11.22 0.69 -10.50
CA PRO A 44 -10.43 -0.01 -9.50
C PRO A 44 -10.72 -1.51 -9.46
N ILE A 45 -9.66 -2.34 -9.43
CA ILE A 45 -9.75 -3.79 -9.31
C ILE A 45 -8.92 -4.25 -8.12
N ALA A 46 -9.57 -4.88 -7.13
CA ALA A 46 -8.91 -5.51 -6.00
C ALA A 46 -8.71 -7.02 -6.26
N PHE A 47 -7.56 -7.54 -5.84
CA PHE A 47 -7.21 -8.95 -5.93
C PHE A 47 -6.57 -9.41 -4.62
N GLY A 48 -6.75 -10.68 -4.25
CA GLY A 48 -6.15 -11.24 -3.04
C GLY A 48 -6.13 -12.77 -3.07
N THR A 49 -5.18 -13.35 -2.33
CA THR A 49 -5.04 -14.81 -2.19
C THR A 49 -5.95 -15.41 -1.12
N SER A 50 -6.62 -14.55 -0.35
CA SER A 50 -7.57 -14.90 0.70
C SER A 50 -8.68 -13.83 0.76
N GLU A 51 -9.82 -14.16 1.36
CA GLU A 51 -10.88 -13.18 1.60
C GLU A 51 -10.39 -12.01 2.46
N GLY A 52 -9.55 -12.28 3.47
CA GLY A 52 -8.96 -11.26 4.34
C GLY A 52 -8.05 -10.29 3.59
N SER A 53 -7.16 -10.80 2.75
CA SER A 53 -6.27 -9.97 1.92
C SER A 53 -7.03 -9.18 0.85
N MET A 54 -8.11 -9.74 0.30
CA MET A 54 -8.99 -9.03 -0.64
C MET A 54 -9.75 -7.88 0.04
N LEU A 55 -10.30 -8.10 1.24
CA LEU A 55 -10.95 -7.05 2.03
C LEU A 55 -9.98 -5.92 2.40
N MET A 56 -8.74 -6.27 2.80
CA MET A 56 -7.68 -5.28 3.04
C MET A 56 -7.34 -4.49 1.78
N ALA A 57 -7.21 -5.17 0.62
CA ALA A 57 -6.91 -4.53 -0.65
C ALA A 57 -8.02 -3.55 -1.08
N ILE A 58 -9.29 -3.93 -0.92
CA ILE A 58 -10.44 -3.04 -1.16
C ILE A 58 -10.38 -1.84 -0.22
N GLY A 59 -10.15 -2.07 1.08
CA GLY A 59 -10.05 -0.99 2.08
C GLY A 59 -8.95 0.01 1.75
N MET A 60 -7.75 -0.47 1.38
CA MET A 60 -6.65 0.38 0.93
C MET A 60 -7.01 1.16 -0.34
N GLY A 61 -7.65 0.51 -1.32
CA GLY A 61 -8.09 1.16 -2.55
C GLY A 61 -9.09 2.30 -2.31
N VAL A 62 -10.06 2.09 -1.43
CA VAL A 62 -11.04 3.12 -1.04
C VAL A 62 -10.35 4.29 -0.32
N MET A 63 -9.46 4.00 0.64
CA MET A 63 -8.68 5.03 1.33
C MET A 63 -7.84 5.87 0.37
N MET A 64 -7.21 5.22 -0.62
CA MET A 64 -6.45 5.91 -1.65
C MET A 64 -7.35 6.83 -2.49
N LEU A 65 -8.53 6.36 -2.93
CA LEU A 65 -9.48 7.19 -3.70
C LEU A 65 -9.97 8.39 -2.91
N ILE A 66 -10.29 8.23 -1.62
CA ILE A 66 -10.67 9.33 -0.73
C ILE A 66 -9.53 10.34 -0.61
N THR A 67 -8.30 9.87 -0.45
CA THR A 67 -7.11 10.73 -0.32
C THR A 67 -6.89 11.54 -1.60
N VAL A 68 -6.94 10.89 -2.76
CA VAL A 68 -6.81 11.56 -4.07
C VAL A 68 -7.92 12.60 -4.22
N TRP A 69 -9.17 12.23 -3.94
CA TRP A 69 -10.31 13.13 -4.05
C TRP A 69 -10.17 14.34 -3.13
N ALA A 70 -9.80 14.12 -1.87
CA ALA A 70 -9.55 15.18 -0.89
C ALA A 70 -8.43 16.13 -1.34
N ILE A 71 -7.31 15.60 -1.84
CA ILE A 71 -6.21 16.42 -2.38
C ILE A 71 -6.71 17.26 -3.55
N THR A 72 -7.40 16.66 -4.54
CA THR A 72 -7.95 17.42 -5.67
C THR A 72 -8.96 18.47 -5.21
N ALA A 73 -9.80 18.18 -4.22
CA ALA A 73 -10.77 19.13 -3.67
C ALA A 73 -10.07 20.32 -2.99
N ILE A 74 -8.97 20.08 -2.27
CA ILE A 74 -8.16 21.13 -1.63
C ILE A 74 -7.44 21.97 -2.68
N VAL A 75 -6.82 21.33 -3.68
CA VAL A 75 -6.09 22.03 -4.76
C VAL A 75 -7.04 22.89 -5.58
N ARG A 76 -8.25 22.40 -5.88
CA ARG A 76 -9.26 23.14 -6.65
C ARG A 76 -9.93 24.29 -5.87
N ARG A 77 -9.73 24.35 -4.54
CA ARG A 77 -10.17 25.45 -3.68
C ARG A 77 -9.14 26.57 -3.55
N ARG A 78 -7.96 26.45 -4.18
CA ARG A 78 -6.98 27.53 -4.33
C ARG A 78 -6.95 28.01 -5.77
#